data_AF-A0AAU0P6W0-F1
#
_entry.id   AF-A0AAU0P6W0-F1
#
_cell.length_a   1.000
_cell.length_b   1.000
_cell.length_c   1.000
_cell.angle_alpha   90.00
_cell.angle_beta   90.00
_cell.angle_gamma   90.00
#
_symmetry.space_group_name_H-M   'P 1'
#
loop_
_entity.id
_entity.type
_entity.pdbx_description
1 polymer ?
#
loop_
_entity_poly.entity_id
_entity_poly.type
_entity_poly.pdbx_seq_one_letter_code
_entity_poly.pdbx_strand_id
1 'polypeptide(L)'
;MAVKITDICISCDACLDECPVGAIVDNDDNPTGEDVYYVYKDKCVECVGHNDAPACADACPTEGCIVWDEVGSSKIEKEDRGEVGEPVVD
;
A
#
# COMPACT_ATOMS: atom_id res chain seq x y z
N MET A 1 -7.80 -4.54 -5.87
CA MET A 1 -6.39 -4.95 -5.80
C MET A 1 -5.81 -4.25 -4.58
N ALA A 2 -4.50 -4.29 -4.39
CA ALA A 2 -3.85 -3.61 -3.28
C ALA A 2 -2.50 -3.05 -3.71
N VAL A 3 -1.95 -2.22 -2.85
CA VAL A 3 -0.51 -1.94 -2.84
C VAL A 3 0.16 -2.92 -1.89
N LYS A 4 1.47 -3.14 -2.06
CA LYS A 4 2.31 -3.84 -1.08
C LYS A 4 3.48 -2.95 -0.68
N ILE A 5 3.93 -3.11 0.56
CA ILE A 5 5.13 -2.46 1.09
C ILE A 5 6.27 -3.46 0.95
N THR A 6 7.39 -3.01 0.39
CA THR A 6 8.57 -3.84 0.14
C THR A 6 9.54 -3.82 1.31
N ASP A 7 10.57 -4.67 1.26
CA ASP A 7 11.60 -4.85 2.28
C ASP A 7 12.51 -3.64 2.48
N ILE A 8 12.38 -2.58 1.66
CA ILE A 8 13.11 -1.32 1.85
C ILE A 8 12.39 -0.35 2.81
N CYS A 9 11.27 -0.77 3.41
CA CYS A 9 10.58 -0.02 4.43
C CYS A 9 11.51 0.33 5.61
N ILE A 10 11.37 1.54 6.13
CA ILE A 10 12.18 2.06 7.24
C ILE A 10 11.36 2.26 8.53
N SER A 11 10.14 1.72 8.59
CA SER A 11 9.24 1.81 9.76
C SER A 11 9.08 3.23 10.31
N CYS A 12 8.72 4.18 9.44
CA CYS A 12 8.66 5.62 9.74
C CYS A 12 7.24 6.16 10.03
N ASP A 13 6.22 5.30 10.08
CA ASP A 13 4.81 5.64 10.33
C ASP A 13 4.09 6.50 9.28
N ALA A 14 4.79 7.08 8.31
CA ALA A 14 4.22 8.03 7.36
C ALA A 14 3.01 7.51 6.56
N CYS A 15 2.94 6.21 6.27
CA CYS A 15 1.84 5.62 5.50
C CYS A 15 0.63 5.18 6.35
N LEU A 16 0.77 5.05 7.67
CA LEU A 16 -0.28 4.49 8.55
C LEU A 16 -1.50 5.41 8.61
N ASP A 17 -1.27 6.70 8.86
CA ASP A 17 -2.34 7.70 9.02
C ASP A 17 -2.98 8.09 7.67
N GLU A 18 -2.29 7.85 6.56
CA GLU A 18 -2.74 8.24 5.21
C GLU A 18 -3.69 7.22 4.58
N CYS A 19 -3.77 6.00 5.13
CA CYS A 19 -4.67 4.98 4.59
C CYS A 19 -6.13 5.25 5.01
N PRO A 20 -7.04 5.64 4.09
CA PRO A 20 -8.39 6.09 4.45
C PRO A 20 -9.29 4.99 5.02
N VAL A 21 -8.87 3.73 4.90
CA VAL A 21 -9.62 2.54 5.31
C VAL A 21 -8.88 1.69 6.34
N GLY A 22 -7.73 2.17 6.85
CA GLY A 22 -6.94 1.44 7.86
C GLY A 22 -6.49 0.06 7.41
N ALA A 23 -6.03 -0.06 6.15
CA ALA A 23 -5.55 -1.33 5.59
C ALA A 23 -4.08 -1.63 5.97
N ILE A 24 -3.32 -0.65 6.46
CA ILE A 24 -1.90 -0.79 6.77
C ILE A 24 -1.73 -0.98 8.29
N VAL A 25 -0.85 -1.90 8.67
CA VAL A 25 -0.40 -2.09 10.06
C VAL A 25 1.13 -2.04 10.11
N ASP A 26 1.66 -1.72 11.28
CA ASP A 26 3.10 -1.69 11.53
C ASP A 26 3.71 -3.12 11.55
N ASN A 27 5.02 -3.20 11.81
CA ASN A 27 5.76 -4.45 11.90
C ASN A 27 5.42 -5.29 13.15
N ASP A 28 4.94 -4.68 14.24
CA ASP A 28 4.52 -5.39 15.45
C ASP A 28 3.19 -6.16 15.21
N ASP A 29 2.29 -5.59 14.42
CA ASP A 29 1.00 -6.17 14.04
C ASP A 29 1.03 -6.92 12.68
N ASN A 30 2.20 -7.03 12.04
CA ASN A 30 2.34 -7.72 10.76
C ASN A 30 2.07 -9.24 10.92
N PRO A 31 1.03 -9.80 10.26
CA PRO A 31 0.66 -11.21 10.39
C PRO A 31 1.67 -12.20 9.78
N THR A 32 2.61 -11.75 8.96
CA THR A 32 3.69 -12.60 8.43
C THR A 32 4.90 -12.67 9.37
N GLY A 33 4.98 -11.76 10.36
CA GLY A 33 6.12 -11.63 11.26
C GLY A 33 7.37 -11.03 10.61
N GLU A 34 7.23 -10.40 9.43
CA GLU A 34 8.32 -9.71 8.74
C GLU A 34 8.52 -8.30 9.31
N ASP A 35 9.77 -7.83 9.29
CA ASP A 35 10.14 -6.49 9.79
C ASP A 35 9.90 -5.40 8.72
N VAL A 36 8.64 -5.32 8.31
CA VAL A 36 8.11 -4.42 7.28
C VAL A 36 6.65 -4.16 7.60
N TYR A 37 6.13 -2.99 7.24
CA TYR A 37 4.70 -2.71 7.40
C TYR A 37 3.88 -3.58 6.46
N TYR A 38 2.66 -3.92 6.87
CA TYR A 38 1.84 -4.88 6.16
C TYR A 38 0.54 -4.25 5.65
N VAL A 39 0.18 -4.55 4.40
CA VAL A 39 -1.09 -4.12 3.80
C VAL A 39 -2.05 -5.30 3.73
N TYR A 40 -3.17 -5.21 4.44
CA TYR A 40 -4.30 -6.11 4.28
C TYR A 40 -4.95 -5.90 2.91
N LYS A 41 -4.60 -6.76 1.94
CA LYS A 41 -5.06 -6.64 0.56
C LYS A 41 -6.58 -6.67 0.40
N ASP A 42 -7.26 -7.35 1.31
CA ASP A 42 -8.73 -7.45 1.37
C ASP A 42 -9.40 -6.16 1.87
N LYS A 43 -8.66 -5.30 2.57
CA LYS A 43 -9.12 -3.97 3.03
C LYS A 43 -8.69 -2.84 2.12
N CYS A 44 -7.56 -2.99 1.41
CA CYS A 44 -7.04 -1.95 0.54
C CYS A 44 -8.04 -1.62 -0.58
N VAL A 45 -8.43 -0.36 -0.68
CA VAL A 45 -9.30 0.16 -1.74
C VAL A 45 -8.55 0.98 -2.79
N GLU A 46 -7.21 0.97 -2.72
CA GLU A 46 -6.33 1.76 -3.60
C GLU A 46 -6.67 3.25 -3.61
N CYS A 47 -7.21 3.74 -2.49
CA CYS A 47 -7.79 5.07 -2.33
C CYS A 47 -8.92 5.43 -3.32
N VAL A 48 -9.51 4.48 -4.04
CA VAL A 48 -10.66 4.74 -4.92
C VAL A 48 -11.81 5.34 -4.11
N GLY A 49 -12.28 6.51 -4.52
CA GLY A 49 -13.31 7.27 -3.81
C GLY A 49 -12.80 8.14 -2.66
N HIS A 50 -11.48 8.17 -2.42
CA HIS A 50 -10.83 8.99 -1.39
C HIS A 50 -9.78 9.95 -1.97
N ASN A 51 -8.88 9.44 -2.82
CA ASN A 51 -7.80 10.21 -3.45
C ASN A 51 -7.61 9.76 -4.90
N ASP A 52 -6.93 10.58 -5.70
CA ASP A 52 -6.62 10.25 -7.10
C ASP A 52 -5.54 9.16 -7.23
N ALA A 53 -4.68 9.00 -6.22
CA ALA A 53 -3.65 7.97 -6.11
C ALA A 53 -3.59 7.42 -4.67
N PRO A 54 -2.92 6.27 -4.43
CA PRO A 54 -2.73 5.76 -3.08
C PRO A 54 -1.89 6.71 -2.21
N ALA A 55 -2.54 7.45 -1.32
CA ALA A 55 -1.90 8.46 -0.45
C ALA A 55 -0.76 7.90 0.42
N CYS A 56 -0.83 6.62 0.80
CA CYS A 56 0.26 5.94 1.49
C CYS A 56 1.58 5.96 0.70
N ALA A 57 1.51 5.85 -0.63
CA ALA A 57 2.68 5.88 -1.50
C ALA A 57 3.24 7.30 -1.62
N ASP A 58 2.38 8.31 -1.79
CA ASP A 58 2.77 9.72 -1.84
C ASP A 58 3.46 10.18 -0.54
N ALA A 59 3.01 9.68 0.60
CA ALA A 59 3.57 10.02 1.90
C ALA A 59 4.84 9.21 2.26
N CYS A 60 5.13 8.11 1.56
CA CYS A 60 6.27 7.27 1.88
C CYS A 60 7.58 7.99 1.52
N PRO A 61 8.49 8.24 2.47
CA PRO A 61 9.75 8.94 2.20
C PRO A 61 10.78 8.08 1.47
N THR A 62 10.50 6.78 1.29
CA THR A 62 11.40 5.84 0.62
C THR A 62 10.85 5.52 -0.77
N GLU A 63 11.52 6.04 -1.80
CA GLU A 63 11.18 5.80 -3.20
C GLU A 63 11.12 4.29 -3.53
N GLY A 64 10.10 3.86 -4.26
CA GLY A 64 9.89 2.44 -4.62
C GLY A 64 9.52 1.51 -3.45
N CYS A 65 9.27 2.05 -2.25
CA CYS A 65 8.89 1.25 -1.08
C CYS A 65 7.47 0.69 -1.20
N ILE A 66 6.55 1.46 -1.79
CA ILE A 66 5.18 1.05 -2.01
C ILE A 66 4.97 0.82 -3.50
N VAL A 67 4.64 -0.42 -3.84
CA VAL A 67 4.50 -0.89 -5.22
C VAL A 67 3.13 -1.51 -5.44
N TRP A 68 2.71 -1.58 -6.70
CA TRP A 68 1.49 -2.29 -7.07
C TRP A 68 1.62 -3.79 -6.76
N ASP A 69 0.53 -4.38 -6.31
CA ASP A 69 0.45 -5.80 -6.00
C ASP A 69 -0.60 -6.50 -6.87
N GLU A 70 -0.62 -7.83 -6.82
CA GLU A 70 -1.56 -8.64 -7.59
C GLU A 70 -3.03 -8.31 -7.25
N VAL A 71 -3.91 -8.60 -8.21
CA VAL A 71 -5.36 -8.50 -8.09
C VAL A 71 -5.88 -9.46 -7.00
N GLY A 72 -6.03 -8.99 -5.78
CA GLY A 72 -6.88 -9.66 -4.78
C GLY A 72 -8.35 -9.72 -5.25
N SER A 73 -9.17 -10.59 -4.66
CA SER A 73 -10.58 -10.86 -5.06
C SER A 73 -11.54 -9.66 -5.02
N SER A 74 -11.09 -8.50 -4.54
CA SER A 74 -11.77 -7.21 -4.57
C SER A 74 -11.89 -6.67 -6.01
N LYS A 75 -13.14 -6.58 -6.52
CA LYS A 75 -13.48 -6.13 -7.89
C LYS A 75 -13.42 -4.61 -8.12
N ILE A 76 -12.59 -3.89 -7.38
CA ILE A 76 -12.41 -2.46 -7.63
C ILE A 76 -11.35 -2.32 -8.73
N GLU A 77 -11.78 -1.92 -9.92
CA GLU A 77 -10.93 -1.69 -11.08
C GLU A 77 -10.82 -0.18 -11.32
N LYS A 78 -9.61 0.37 -11.24
CA LYS A 78 -9.28 1.69 -11.79
C LYS A 78 -8.54 1.47 -13.12
N GLU A 79 -8.88 2.28 -14.13
CA GLU A 79 -8.27 2.19 -15.47
C GLU A 79 -6.78 2.59 -15.47
N ASP A 80 -6.35 3.42 -14.51
CA ASP A 80 -4.99 3.98 -14.43
C ASP A 80 -4.07 3.23 -13.45
N ARG A 81 -4.15 1.89 -13.40
CA ARG A 81 -3.31 1.08 -12.49
C ARG A 81 -1.98 0.70 -13.15
N GLY A 82 -0.87 0.79 -12.41
CA GLY A 82 0.46 0.34 -12.87
C GLY A 82 0.66 -1.18 -12.86
N GLU A 83 1.81 -1.65 -13.33
CA GLU A 83 2.13 -3.08 -13.36
C GLU A 83 2.57 -3.61 -11.98
N VAL A 84 2.30 -4.89 -11.69
CA VAL A 84 2.68 -5.50 -10.40
C VAL A 84 4.19 -5.37 -10.17
N GLY A 85 4.55 -4.81 -9.02
CA GLY A 85 5.93 -4.57 -8.61
C GLY A 85 6.49 -3.22 -9.05
N GLU A 86 5.77 -2.44 -9.87
CA GLU A 86 6.16 -1.07 -10.16
C GLU A 86 5.81 -0.13 -9.00
N PRO A 87 6.62 0.92 -8.75
CA PRO A 87 6.29 1.98 -7.81
C PRO A 87 4.88 2.53 -8.07
N VAL A 88 4.15 2.81 -6.99
CA VAL A 88 2.81 3.40 -7.08
C VAL A 88 2.87 4.87 -7.48
N VAL A 89 3.96 5.54 -7.12
CA VAL A 89 4.27 6.94 -7.45
C VAL A 89 5.68 6.98 -8.06
N ASP A 90 5.86 7.82 -9.09
CA ASP A 90 7.12 8.03 -9.81
C ASP A 90 8.13 8.89 -9.03
#